data_AF-A0A2J6X8K8-F1
#
_entry.id   AF-A0A2J6X8K8-F1
#
_cell.length_a   1.000
_cell.length_b   1.000
_cell.length_c   1.000
_cell.angle_alpha   90.00
_cell.angle_beta   90.00
_cell.angle_gamma   90.00
#
_symmetry.space_group_name_H-M   'P 1'
#
loop_
_entity.id
_entity.type
_entity.pdbx_description
1 polymer ?
#
loop_
_entity_poly.entity_id
_entity_poly.type
_entity_poly.pdbx_seq_one_letter_code
_entity_poly.pdbx_strand_id
1 'polypeptide(L)'
;NPEFAELLRRQKIKGIFTSPPYVGLIDYHEQHAYAYELFGFQRRDELEIGPLFRGQGDEAKKLYIEGIAEVLKNCKKYLRDDYDVFLVANDKFRLFPKIAELSGMKIVNEFKRPVLCRVEKNREEPYAESIFHLKEK
;
A
#
# COMPACT_ATOMS: atom_id res chain seq x y z
N ASN A 1 14.35 18.94 13.71
CA ASN A 1 14.95 18.15 14.80
C ASN A 1 16.18 17.41 14.27
N PRO A 2 17.39 18.01 14.32
CA PRO A 2 18.61 17.46 13.74
C PRO A 2 19.10 16.17 14.41
N GLU A 3 18.99 16.07 15.74
CA GLU A 3 19.42 14.88 16.50
C GLU A 3 18.62 13.64 16.10
N PHE A 4 17.30 13.79 15.94
CA PHE A 4 16.44 12.70 15.48
C PHE A 4 16.77 12.26 14.05
N ALA A 5 17.09 13.20 13.16
CA ALA A 5 17.51 12.87 11.80
C ALA A 5 18.83 12.09 11.78
N GLU A 6 19.78 12.44 12.66
CA GLU A 6 21.04 11.69 12.81
C GLU A 6 20.81 10.28 13.34
N LEU A 7 19.94 10.14 14.35
CA LEU A 7 19.55 8.85 14.89
C LEU A 7 18.94 7.94 13.81
N LEU A 8 17.98 8.46 13.03
CA LEU A 8 17.33 7.73 11.95
C LEU A 8 18.30 7.34 10.82
N ARG A 9 19.23 8.22 10.45
CA ARG A 9 20.25 7.90 9.44
C ARG A 9 21.15 6.75 9.87
N ARG A 10 21.52 6.71 11.17
CA ARG A 10 22.37 5.65 11.72
C ARG A 10 21.64 4.34 11.93
N GLN A 11 20.44 4.36 12.52
CA GLN A 11 19.72 3.14 12.89
C GLN A 11 18.90 2.56 11.74
N LYS A 12 18.43 3.41 10.83
CA LYS A 12 17.47 3.10 9.77
C LYS A 12 16.17 2.48 10.32
N ILE A 13 15.23 2.18 9.44
CA ILE A 13 13.91 1.66 9.80
C ILE A 13 13.97 0.13 9.85
N LYS A 14 13.50 -0.47 10.96
CA LYS A 14 13.43 -1.94 11.14
C LYS A 14 12.36 -2.59 10.27
N GLY A 15 11.28 -1.89 9.97
CA GLY A 15 10.21 -2.45 9.16
C GLY A 15 9.10 -1.46 8.87
N ILE A 16 8.18 -1.90 8.03
CA ILE A 16 6.99 -1.16 7.62
C ILE A 16 5.79 -2.05 7.93
N PHE A 17 4.75 -1.46 8.50
CA PHE A 17 3.43 -2.09 8.61
C PHE A 17 2.42 -1.12 8.00
N THR A 18 1.76 -1.51 6.92
CA THR A 18 0.85 -0.61 6.20
C THR A 18 -0.27 -1.36 5.49
N SER A 19 -1.29 -0.61 5.07
CA SER A 19 -2.34 -1.07 4.17
C SER A 19 -2.33 -0.17 2.93
N PRO A 20 -1.86 -0.65 1.76
CA PRO A 20 -1.83 0.13 0.55
C PRO A 20 -3.27 0.41 0.03
N PRO A 21 -3.45 1.40 -0.86
CA PRO A 21 -4.74 1.63 -1.51
C PRO A 21 -5.21 0.37 -2.25
N TYR A 22 -6.52 0.18 -2.40
CA TYR A 22 -7.08 -0.94 -3.14
C TYR A 22 -7.37 -0.55 -4.58
N VAL A 23 -6.90 -1.35 -5.53
CA VAL A 23 -7.01 -1.05 -6.97
C VAL A 23 -8.47 -0.80 -7.39
N GLY A 24 -8.71 0.41 -7.91
CA GLY A 24 -9.99 0.84 -8.44
C GLY A 24 -11.10 0.89 -7.40
N LEU A 25 -10.78 1.08 -6.11
CA LEU A 25 -11.80 1.10 -5.06
C LEU A 25 -12.40 2.49 -4.84
N ILE A 26 -11.55 3.51 -4.71
CA ILE A 26 -11.95 4.90 -4.46
C ILE A 26 -11.07 5.85 -5.27
N ASP A 27 -11.58 7.06 -5.52
CA ASP A 27 -10.78 8.21 -5.90
C ASP A 27 -10.48 9.01 -4.61
N TYR A 28 -9.23 8.96 -4.15
CA TYR A 28 -8.87 9.48 -2.81
C TYR A 28 -9.05 10.99 -2.72
N HIS A 29 -8.59 11.73 -3.74
CA HIS A 29 -8.74 13.19 -3.80
C HIS A 29 -10.21 13.60 -3.84
N GLU A 30 -11.05 12.85 -4.56
CA GLU A 30 -12.48 13.16 -4.65
C GLU A 30 -13.19 12.91 -3.32
N GLN A 31 -12.89 11.81 -2.64
CA GLN A 31 -13.44 11.53 -1.30
C GLN A 31 -13.09 12.62 -0.27
N HIS A 32 -11.96 13.32 -0.47
CA HIS A 32 -11.47 14.36 0.42
C HIS A 32 -11.56 15.78 -0.18
N ALA A 33 -12.38 15.99 -1.22
CA ALA A 33 -12.42 17.25 -1.99
C ALA A 33 -12.60 18.50 -1.10
N TYR A 34 -13.47 18.43 -0.09
CA TYR A 34 -13.70 19.53 0.86
C TYR A 34 -12.44 19.91 1.65
N ALA A 35 -11.59 18.94 2.02
CA ALA A 35 -10.34 19.24 2.73
C ALA A 35 -9.35 19.94 1.79
N TYR A 36 -9.26 19.51 0.53
CA TYR A 36 -8.41 20.16 -0.46
C TYR A 36 -8.86 21.59 -0.75
N GLU A 37 -10.17 21.82 -0.85
CA GLU A 37 -10.74 23.16 -1.04
C GLU A 37 -10.49 24.05 0.19
N LEU A 38 -10.82 23.56 1.39
CA LEU A 38 -10.70 24.33 2.64
C LEU A 38 -9.27 24.79 2.92
N PHE A 39 -8.29 23.93 2.64
CA PHE A 39 -6.87 24.22 2.89
C PHE A 39 -6.12 24.72 1.64
N GLY A 40 -6.79 24.85 0.49
CA GLY A 40 -6.18 25.30 -0.76
C GLY A 40 -5.10 24.36 -1.30
N PHE A 41 -5.20 23.05 -1.04
CA PHE A 41 -4.23 22.07 -1.52
C PHE A 41 -4.42 21.79 -3.02
N GLN A 42 -3.30 21.68 -3.74
CA GLN A 42 -3.33 21.26 -5.14
C GLN A 42 -3.67 19.76 -5.22
N ARG A 43 -4.70 19.40 -5.99
CA ARG A 43 -5.03 18.00 -6.29
C ARG A 43 -4.06 17.41 -7.33
N ARG A 44 -3.74 16.13 -7.18
CA ARG A 44 -2.86 15.37 -8.09
C ARG A 44 -3.48 14.01 -8.41
N ASP A 45 -4.73 14.03 -8.85
CA ASP A 45 -5.58 12.85 -9.08
C ASP A 45 -4.90 11.82 -10.00
N GLU A 46 -4.24 12.29 -11.06
CA GLU A 46 -3.54 11.42 -12.02
C GLU A 46 -2.31 10.67 -11.46
N LEU A 47 -1.83 11.09 -10.28
CA LEU A 47 -0.72 10.44 -9.57
C LEU A 47 -1.22 9.46 -8.50
N GLU A 48 -2.53 9.26 -8.34
CA GLU A 48 -3.05 8.22 -7.47
C GLU A 48 -2.63 6.83 -7.94
N ILE A 49 -2.34 5.94 -6.98
CA ILE A 49 -2.06 4.54 -7.25
C ILE A 49 -3.36 3.75 -7.11
N GLY A 50 -3.86 3.25 -8.23
CA GLY A 50 -5.10 2.47 -8.30
C GLY A 50 -6.40 3.27 -8.07
N PRO A 51 -6.59 4.46 -8.65
CA PRO A 51 -7.83 5.23 -8.50
C PRO A 51 -9.04 4.53 -9.13
N LEU A 52 -10.23 4.82 -8.62
CA LEU A 52 -11.51 4.30 -9.12
C LEU A 52 -11.78 4.71 -10.57
N PHE A 53 -11.44 5.94 -10.98
CA PHE A 53 -11.69 6.40 -12.35
C PHE A 53 -10.91 5.61 -13.42
N ARG A 54 -9.82 4.91 -13.05
CA ARG A 54 -9.09 3.98 -13.94
C ARG A 54 -9.62 2.55 -13.91
N GLY A 55 -10.56 2.26 -13.00
CA GLY A 55 -11.22 0.98 -12.87
C GLY A 55 -10.31 -0.17 -12.43
N GLN A 56 -10.71 -1.40 -12.79
CA GLN A 56 -10.03 -2.65 -12.39
C GLN A 56 -9.65 -3.51 -13.61
N GLY A 57 -9.50 -2.89 -14.79
CA GLY A 57 -9.02 -3.57 -15.99
C GLY A 57 -7.57 -4.01 -15.87
N ASP A 58 -7.07 -4.77 -16.84
CA ASP A 58 -5.71 -5.32 -16.77
C ASP A 58 -4.63 -4.23 -16.78
N GLU A 59 -4.85 -3.15 -17.52
CA GLU A 59 -3.95 -1.99 -17.48
C GLU A 59 -3.95 -1.31 -16.11
N ALA A 60 -5.12 -1.16 -15.46
CA ALA A 60 -5.22 -0.59 -14.13
C ALA A 60 -4.50 -1.45 -13.08
N LYS A 61 -4.65 -2.77 -13.15
CA LYS A 61 -3.93 -3.71 -12.29
C LYS A 61 -2.42 -3.63 -12.51
N LYS A 62 -1.97 -3.53 -13.77
CA LYS A 62 -0.56 -3.41 -14.12
C LYS A 62 0.05 -2.13 -13.54
N LEU A 63 -0.59 -0.98 -13.77
CA LEU A 63 -0.13 0.30 -13.23
C LEU A 63 -0.13 0.31 -11.69
N TYR A 64 -1.14 -0.31 -11.07
CA TYR A 64 -1.17 -0.50 -9.62
C TYR A 64 0.01 -1.34 -9.11
N ILE A 65 0.29 -2.48 -9.74
CA ILE A 65 1.44 -3.33 -9.40
C ILE A 65 2.75 -2.55 -9.50
N GLU A 66 2.95 -1.82 -10.60
CA GLU A 66 4.16 -1.03 -10.85
C GLU A 66 4.32 0.09 -9.82
N GLY A 67 3.24 0.83 -9.54
CA GLY A 67 3.23 1.91 -8.56
C GLY A 67 3.56 1.44 -7.14
N ILE A 68 2.91 0.37 -6.66
CA ILE A 68 3.21 -0.17 -5.32
C ILE A 68 4.65 -0.70 -5.26
N ALA A 69 5.12 -1.40 -6.30
CA ALA A 69 6.49 -1.90 -6.35
C ALA A 69 7.52 -0.76 -6.35
N GLU A 70 7.24 0.36 -7.01
CA GLU A 70 8.08 1.56 -7.01
C GLU A 70 8.15 2.20 -5.62
N VAL A 71 7.02 2.34 -4.93
CA VAL A 71 6.98 2.82 -3.54
C VAL A 71 7.85 1.94 -2.64
N LEU A 72 7.71 0.61 -2.72
CA LEU A 72 8.51 -0.31 -1.93
C LEU A 72 10.01 -0.19 -2.24
N LYS A 73 10.40 -0.11 -3.52
CA LYS A 73 11.80 0.13 -3.93
C LYS A 73 12.34 1.44 -3.35
N ASN A 74 11.54 2.50 -3.40
CA ASN A 74 11.92 3.79 -2.83
C ASN A 74 12.06 3.73 -1.30
N CYS A 75 11.28 2.90 -0.60
CA CYS A 75 11.42 2.69 0.83
C CYS A 75 12.73 1.98 1.21
N LYS A 76 13.23 1.05 0.37
CA LYS A 76 14.42 0.22 0.68
C LYS A 76 15.64 1.02 1.15
N LYS A 77 15.87 2.22 0.59
CA LYS A 77 17.02 3.07 0.97
C LYS A 77 17.02 3.50 2.44
N TYR A 78 15.85 3.49 3.09
CA TYR A 78 15.67 3.85 4.50
C TYR A 78 15.56 2.63 5.42
N LEU A 79 15.48 1.43 4.87
CA LEU A 79 15.39 0.19 5.64
C LEU A 79 16.79 -0.28 6.04
N ARG A 80 16.90 -0.81 7.25
CA ARG A 80 18.09 -1.54 7.71
C ARG A 80 18.11 -2.95 7.11
N ASP A 81 19.24 -3.62 7.14
CA ASP A 81 19.33 -5.02 6.71
C ASP A 81 18.40 -5.93 7.55
N ASP A 82 17.86 -6.97 6.92
CA ASP A 82 16.86 -7.88 7.52
C ASP A 82 15.62 -7.13 8.06
N TYR A 83 15.14 -6.14 7.31
CA TYR A 83 13.88 -5.46 7.61
C TYR A 83 12.67 -6.38 7.50
N ASP A 84 11.55 -5.99 8.10
CA ASP A 84 10.25 -6.66 7.96
C ASP A 84 9.24 -5.72 7.28
N VAL A 85 8.60 -6.13 6.19
CA VAL A 85 7.51 -5.36 5.57
C VAL A 85 6.21 -6.16 5.66
N PHE A 86 5.20 -5.59 6.30
CA PHE A 86 3.86 -6.15 6.40
C PHE A 86 2.88 -5.31 5.58
N LEU A 87 2.28 -5.93 4.57
CA LEU A 87 1.22 -5.32 3.76
C LEU A 87 -0.10 -6.00 4.07
N VAL A 88 -1.07 -5.23 4.55
CA VAL A 88 -2.43 -5.70 4.82
C VAL A 88 -3.31 -5.35 3.64
N ALA A 89 -3.82 -6.37 2.94
CA ALA A 89 -4.68 -6.15 1.80
C ALA A 89 -5.66 -7.28 1.51
N ASN A 90 -6.78 -6.93 0.89
CA ASN A 90 -7.63 -7.90 0.22
C ASN A 90 -7.11 -8.16 -1.20
N ASP A 91 -6.44 -9.30 -1.41
CA ASP A 91 -5.82 -9.63 -2.70
C ASP A 91 -6.74 -10.43 -3.63
N LYS A 92 -7.89 -9.85 -3.99
CA LYS A 92 -8.87 -10.47 -4.89
C LYS A 92 -8.26 -10.93 -6.23
N PHE A 93 -7.27 -10.22 -6.74
CA PHE A 93 -6.68 -10.45 -8.06
C PHE A 93 -5.29 -11.11 -8.05
N ARG A 94 -4.79 -11.52 -6.87
CA ARG A 94 -3.46 -12.14 -6.70
C ARG A 94 -2.30 -11.26 -7.21
N LEU A 95 -2.33 -9.97 -6.91
CA LEU A 95 -1.35 -8.97 -7.38
C LEU A 95 -0.08 -8.94 -6.52
N PHE A 96 -0.17 -9.30 -5.24
CA PHE A 96 0.92 -9.14 -4.28
C PHE A 96 2.16 -9.99 -4.55
N PRO A 97 2.05 -11.23 -5.08
CA PRO A 97 3.22 -11.98 -5.53
C PRO A 97 4.04 -11.22 -6.57
N LYS A 98 3.38 -10.54 -7.53
CA LYS A 98 4.06 -9.78 -8.57
C LYS A 98 4.68 -8.49 -8.03
N ILE A 99 3.99 -7.81 -7.12
CA ILE A 99 4.50 -6.63 -6.41
C ILE A 99 5.78 -6.99 -5.63
N ALA A 100 5.76 -8.09 -4.88
CA ALA A 100 6.94 -8.56 -4.13
C ALA A 100 8.11 -8.85 -5.07
N GLU A 101 7.87 -9.54 -6.18
CA GLU A 101 8.90 -9.82 -7.18
C GLU A 101 9.53 -8.54 -7.76
N LEU A 102 8.70 -7.61 -8.24
CA LEU A 102 9.14 -6.36 -8.87
C LEU A 102 9.79 -5.37 -7.90
N SER A 103 9.51 -5.50 -6.60
CA SER A 103 10.16 -4.71 -5.56
C SER A 103 11.49 -5.29 -5.08
N GLY A 104 11.91 -6.44 -5.62
CA GLY A 104 13.13 -7.13 -5.18
C GLY A 104 12.98 -7.66 -3.75
N MET A 105 11.78 -8.13 -3.41
CA MET A 105 11.41 -8.75 -2.15
C MET A 105 10.82 -10.15 -2.39
N LYS A 106 10.52 -10.87 -1.32
CA LYS A 106 9.80 -12.15 -1.34
C LYS A 106 8.81 -12.22 -0.19
N ILE A 107 7.65 -12.79 -0.45
CA ILE A 107 6.68 -13.11 0.60
C ILE A 107 7.18 -14.36 1.33
N VAL A 108 7.50 -14.22 2.62
CA VAL A 108 7.98 -15.35 3.45
C VAL A 108 6.87 -15.94 4.31
N ASN A 109 5.86 -15.15 4.68
CA ASN A 109 4.66 -15.62 5.35
C ASN A 109 3.42 -14.90 4.80
N GLU A 110 2.27 -15.57 4.86
CA GLU A 110 0.96 -14.97 4.61
C GLU A 110 0.02 -15.35 5.75
N PHE A 111 -0.64 -14.36 6.35
CA PHE A 111 -1.60 -14.58 7.42
C PHE A 111 -2.99 -14.12 6.97
N LYS A 112 -4.02 -14.90 7.24
CA LYS A 112 -5.41 -14.51 6.95
C LYS A 112 -6.07 -13.91 8.18
N ARG A 113 -6.73 -12.77 8.01
CA ARG A 113 -7.46 -12.06 9.06
C ARG A 113 -8.90 -11.80 8.62
N PRO A 114 -9.91 -12.18 9.43
CA PRO A 114 -11.28 -11.75 9.18
C PRO A 114 -11.47 -10.27 9.53
N VAL A 115 -12.24 -9.55 8.73
CA VAL A 115 -12.62 -8.15 8.98
C VAL A 115 -14.06 -8.10 9.47
N LEU A 116 -14.21 -7.94 10.79
CA LEU A 116 -15.50 -7.99 11.50
C LEU A 116 -16.25 -6.65 11.50
N CYS A 117 -15.53 -5.53 11.53
CA CYS A 117 -16.13 -4.20 11.61
C CYS A 117 -15.96 -3.46 10.27
N ARG A 118 -17.05 -3.32 9.51
CA ARG A 118 -17.08 -2.55 8.25
C ARG A 118 -18.20 -1.51 8.25
N VAL A 119 -17.92 -0.39 7.56
CA VAL A 119 -18.87 0.72 7.35
C VAL A 119 -19.76 0.47 6.13
N GLU A 120 -19.39 -0.48 5.26
CA GLU A 120 -20.11 -0.83 4.03
C GLU A 120 -21.45 -1.54 4.27
N LYS A 121 -22.35 -1.47 3.27
CA LYS A 121 -23.72 -2.00 3.31
C LYS A 121 -23.78 -3.54 3.43
N ASN A 122 -22.78 -4.28 2.96
CA ASN A 122 -22.77 -5.76 2.95
C ASN A 122 -21.99 -6.34 4.14
N ARG A 123 -22.42 -6.02 5.37
CA ARG A 123 -21.81 -6.57 6.60
C ARG A 123 -21.95 -8.09 6.71
N GLU A 124 -22.95 -8.66 6.06
CA GLU A 124 -23.27 -10.09 6.12
C GLU A 124 -22.26 -10.95 5.35
N GLU A 125 -21.54 -10.39 4.36
CA GLU A 125 -20.55 -11.13 3.61
C GLU A 125 -19.20 -11.21 4.35
N PRO A 126 -18.65 -12.42 4.55
CA PRO A 126 -17.32 -12.61 5.11
C PRO A 126 -16.27 -11.94 4.21
N TYR A 127 -15.48 -11.04 4.77
CA TYR A 127 -14.33 -10.44 4.11
C TYR A 127 -13.11 -10.74 4.96
N ALA A 128 -12.09 -11.18 4.26
CA ALA A 128 -10.80 -11.43 4.84
C ALA A 128 -9.76 -10.59 4.11
N GLU A 129 -8.77 -10.17 4.87
CA GLU A 129 -7.54 -9.60 4.34
C GLU A 129 -6.42 -10.61 4.55
N SER A 130 -5.43 -10.56 3.67
CA SER A 130 -4.15 -11.21 3.87
C SER A 130 -3.14 -10.18 4.40
N ILE A 131 -2.33 -10.61 5.36
CA ILE A 131 -1.15 -9.88 5.83
C ILE A 131 0.05 -10.57 5.18
N PHE A 132 0.63 -9.91 4.18
CA PHE A 132 1.81 -10.39 3.48
C PHE A 132 3.05 -9.93 4.23
N HIS A 133 3.86 -10.87 4.70
CA HIS A 133 5.17 -10.59 5.29
C HIS A 133 6.24 -10.70 4.21
N LEU A 134 6.79 -9.56 3.81
CA LEU A 134 7.83 -9.42 2.80
C LEU A 134 9.19 -9.25 3.48
N LYS A 135 10.18 -9.96 2.94
CA LYS A 135 11.61 -9.82 3.26
C LYS A 135 12.39 -9.46 2.00
N GLU A 136 13.59 -8.92 2.18
CA GLU A 136 14.54 -8.78 1.07
C GLU A 136 14.81 -10.13 0.40
N LYS A 137 14.99 -10.10 -0.93
CA LYS A 137 15.17 -11.30 -1.72
C LYS A 137 16.54 -11.93 -1.50
#